data_AF-M5UAQ9-F1
#
_entry.id   AF-M5UAQ9-F1
#
_cell.length_a   1.000
_cell.length_b   1.000
_cell.length_c   1.000
_cell.angle_alpha   90.00
_cell.angle_beta   90.00
_cell.angle_gamma   90.00
#
_symmetry.space_group_name_H-M   'P 1'
#
loop_
_entity.id
_entity.type
_entity.pdbx_description
1 polymer ?
#
loop_
_entity_poly.entity_id
_entity_poly.type
_entity_poly.pdbx_seq_one_letter_code
_entity_poly.pdbx_strand_id
1 'polypeptide(L)'
;MKVIKIDGSAGEGGGQIVRSSLALAAVTGTAVEIDQIRGGRTKPGLLRQHLAGVKAIQAITRADVVGAELRSSSLRLVPHTLEGGEYAFEVGSAGSAVLVAQTVLPALLFANRESIVTIQGGTHAQWAPPFDFFANCFLPLLARMNASVNASIESHGFYPAGGGKIELRIKPTEGLKGLSLVERKGELRTEVRSLVADIPMSVGERECDIIRRKTGWHPDCFETRPIEKSGGPGNVVMIQCGFDNVTEMATGFGRVGVRAERVARSALREAKAYLASGVPVGNYLADQLLLPSGIAVLSNERSEFRTTKLSLHCQTHIEVLRRFLDLDIQVRENEDDSVSVKLS
;
A
#
# COMPACT_ATOMS: atom_id res chain seq x y z
N MET A 1 -15.72 -26.39 7.46
CA MET A 1 -14.64 -25.38 7.32
C MET A 1 -14.89 -24.26 8.31
N LYS A 2 -13.85 -23.79 9.01
CA LYS A 2 -13.92 -22.60 9.87
C LYS A 2 -14.22 -21.39 8.98
N VAL A 3 -15.20 -20.56 9.36
CA VAL A 3 -15.47 -19.28 8.68
C VAL A 3 -15.04 -18.17 9.63
N ILE A 4 -14.17 -17.28 9.16
CA ILE A 4 -13.78 -16.10 9.92
C ILE A 4 -14.83 -15.01 9.73
N LYS A 5 -15.37 -14.50 10.83
CA LYS A 5 -16.32 -13.38 10.84
C LYS A 5 -15.62 -12.09 11.19
N ILE A 6 -15.81 -11.07 10.36
CA ILE A 6 -15.20 -9.75 10.47
C ILE A 6 -16.30 -8.69 10.50
N ASP A 7 -16.24 -7.81 11.50
CA ASP A 7 -17.04 -6.58 11.51
C ASP A 7 -16.28 -5.49 10.74
N GLY A 8 -16.75 -5.17 9.53
CA GLY A 8 -16.19 -4.18 8.63
C GLY A 8 -16.35 -2.72 9.07
N SER A 9 -17.01 -2.47 10.20
CA SER A 9 -17.10 -1.16 10.85
C SER A 9 -16.08 -0.99 11.99
N ALA A 10 -15.46 -2.08 12.45
CA ALA A 10 -14.50 -2.06 13.54
C ALA A 10 -13.21 -1.27 13.19
N GLY A 11 -12.57 -0.73 14.22
CA GLY A 11 -11.34 0.05 14.10
C GLY A 11 -11.53 1.25 13.18
N GLU A 12 -10.78 1.30 12.08
CA GLU A 12 -10.86 2.40 11.11
C GLU A 12 -12.14 2.38 10.26
N GLY A 13 -12.90 1.28 10.28
CA GLY A 13 -14.11 1.09 9.47
C GLY A 13 -13.89 1.39 7.98
N GLY A 14 -12.67 1.13 7.50
CA GLY A 14 -12.17 1.54 6.19
C GLY A 14 -12.13 0.41 5.17
N GLY A 15 -11.52 0.69 4.02
CA GLY A 15 -11.29 -0.34 2.99
C GLY A 15 -10.19 -1.34 3.34
N GLN A 16 -9.33 -1.00 4.32
CA GLN A 16 -8.16 -1.81 4.69
C GLN A 16 -8.57 -3.17 5.27
N ILE A 17 -9.60 -3.19 6.13
CA ILE A 17 -10.08 -4.42 6.76
C ILE A 17 -10.57 -5.44 5.72
N VAL A 18 -11.24 -4.95 4.67
CA VAL A 18 -11.71 -5.77 3.55
C VAL A 18 -10.52 -6.36 2.80
N ARG A 19 -9.57 -5.54 2.37
CA ARG A 19 -8.41 -6.00 1.59
C ARG A 19 -7.58 -7.04 2.35
N SER A 20 -7.29 -6.77 3.61
CA SER A 20 -6.46 -7.65 4.46
C SER A 20 -7.17 -8.99 4.70
N SER A 21 -8.48 -8.96 4.97
CA SER A 21 -9.27 -10.18 5.17
C SER A 21 -9.37 -11.02 3.89
N LEU A 22 -9.52 -10.37 2.72
CA LEU A 22 -9.54 -11.07 1.43
C LEU A 22 -8.19 -11.71 1.10
N ALA A 23 -7.09 -10.99 1.33
CA ALA A 23 -5.74 -11.49 1.11
C ALA A 23 -5.44 -12.70 2.03
N LEU A 24 -5.78 -12.61 3.32
CA LEU A 24 -5.58 -13.71 4.27
C LEU A 24 -6.49 -14.90 3.99
N ALA A 25 -7.74 -14.68 3.58
CA ALA A 25 -8.62 -15.76 3.14
C ALA A 25 -8.00 -16.50 1.95
N ALA A 26 -7.49 -15.76 0.96
CA ALA A 26 -6.86 -16.35 -0.22
C ALA A 26 -5.57 -17.12 0.12
N VAL A 27 -4.72 -16.59 1.00
CA VAL A 27 -3.47 -17.25 1.42
C VAL A 27 -3.73 -18.49 2.26
N THR A 28 -4.68 -18.43 3.20
CA THR A 28 -4.94 -19.53 4.14
C THR A 28 -5.97 -20.55 3.64
N GLY A 29 -6.62 -20.30 2.50
CA GLY A 29 -7.76 -21.09 2.02
C GLY A 29 -8.97 -21.06 2.96
N THR A 30 -9.04 -20.09 3.88
CA THR A 30 -10.09 -20.01 4.90
C THR A 30 -11.21 -19.08 4.46
N ALA A 31 -12.45 -19.56 4.57
CA ALA A 31 -13.64 -18.75 4.25
C ALA A 31 -13.77 -17.53 5.17
N VAL A 32 -14.26 -16.42 4.63
CA VAL A 32 -14.49 -15.17 5.37
C VAL A 32 -15.88 -14.60 5.11
N GLU A 33 -16.51 -14.11 6.17
CA GLU A 33 -17.72 -13.30 6.15
C GLU A 33 -17.42 -11.93 6.76
N ILE A 34 -17.71 -10.86 6.00
CA ILE A 34 -17.50 -9.47 6.41
C ILE A 34 -18.84 -8.77 6.40
N ASP A 35 -19.29 -8.31 7.55
CA ASP A 35 -20.52 -7.51 7.71
C ASP A 35 -20.19 -6.03 7.92
N GLN A 36 -21.19 -5.16 7.84
CA GLN A 36 -21.05 -3.70 8.08
C GLN A 36 -19.88 -3.06 7.30
N ILE A 37 -19.66 -3.50 6.06
CA ILE A 37 -18.53 -3.04 5.24
C ILE A 37 -18.54 -1.52 5.16
N ARG A 38 -17.51 -0.90 5.75
CA ARG A 38 -17.35 0.56 5.79
C ARG A 38 -18.53 1.29 6.42
N GLY A 39 -19.22 0.68 7.39
CA GLY A 39 -20.41 1.22 8.04
C GLY A 39 -20.20 2.59 8.70
N GLY A 40 -18.99 2.88 9.20
CA GLY A 40 -18.62 4.17 9.80
C GLY A 40 -18.25 5.28 8.80
N ARG A 41 -18.38 5.06 7.48
CA ARG A 41 -17.97 6.03 6.46
C ARG A 41 -19.14 6.76 5.84
N THR A 42 -18.90 8.02 5.44
CA THR A 42 -19.87 8.87 4.71
C THR A 42 -20.47 8.20 3.48
N LYS A 43 -19.69 7.36 2.80
CA LYS A 43 -20.12 6.52 1.68
C LYS A 43 -19.89 5.07 2.11
N PRO A 44 -20.85 4.35 2.71
CA PRO A 44 -20.65 2.98 3.18
C PRO A 44 -20.65 1.96 2.03
N GLY A 45 -20.38 0.70 2.38
CA GLY A 45 -20.36 -0.47 1.49
C GLY A 45 -19.14 -0.55 0.57
N LEU A 46 -19.13 -1.57 -0.29
CA LEU A 46 -18.09 -1.78 -1.29
C LEU A 46 -18.07 -0.66 -2.35
N LEU A 47 -17.06 0.21 -2.30
CA LEU A 47 -16.70 1.07 -3.44
C LEU A 47 -16.02 0.27 -4.57
N ARG A 48 -15.91 0.89 -5.76
CA ARG A 48 -15.30 0.29 -6.96
C ARG A 48 -13.96 -0.41 -6.71
N GLN A 49 -13.02 0.24 -6.00
CA GLN A 49 -11.72 -0.37 -5.70
C GLN A 49 -11.80 -1.61 -4.80
N HIS A 50 -12.77 -1.64 -3.87
CA HIS A 50 -12.98 -2.81 -3.01
C HIS A 50 -13.62 -3.93 -3.81
N LEU A 51 -14.63 -3.61 -4.62
CA LEU A 51 -15.27 -4.58 -5.51
C LEU A 51 -14.27 -5.17 -6.51
N ALA A 52 -13.37 -4.36 -7.07
CA ALA A 52 -12.29 -4.83 -7.93
C ALA A 52 -11.37 -5.79 -7.17
N GLY A 53 -10.99 -5.48 -5.92
CA GLY A 53 -10.23 -6.39 -5.06
C GLY A 53 -10.95 -7.72 -4.78
N VAL A 54 -12.26 -7.68 -4.49
CA VAL A 54 -13.09 -8.89 -4.28
C VAL A 54 -13.10 -9.75 -5.54
N LYS A 55 -13.40 -9.15 -6.69
CA LYS A 55 -13.43 -9.85 -7.99
C LYS A 55 -12.05 -10.41 -8.36
N ALA A 56 -10.99 -9.70 -8.01
CA ALA A 56 -9.63 -10.15 -8.26
C ALA A 56 -9.28 -11.38 -7.41
N ILE A 57 -9.57 -11.35 -6.11
CA ILE A 57 -9.39 -12.52 -5.23
C ILE A 57 -10.27 -13.69 -5.68
N GLN A 58 -11.52 -13.42 -6.07
CA GLN A 58 -12.41 -14.43 -6.64
C GLN A 58 -11.77 -15.11 -7.86
N ALA A 59 -11.21 -14.34 -8.79
CA ALA A 59 -10.61 -14.87 -10.01
C ALA A 59 -9.37 -15.74 -9.73
N ILE A 60 -8.47 -15.29 -8.85
CA ILE A 60 -7.21 -16.01 -8.59
C ILE A 60 -7.40 -17.23 -7.66
N THR A 61 -8.48 -17.29 -6.89
CA THR A 61 -8.77 -18.41 -5.96
C THR A 61 -9.95 -19.28 -6.39
N ARG A 62 -10.56 -18.98 -7.54
CA ARG A 62 -11.81 -19.57 -8.02
C ARG A 62 -12.93 -19.55 -6.96
N ALA A 63 -12.97 -18.54 -6.09
CA ALA A 63 -13.84 -18.53 -4.93
C ALA A 63 -15.34 -18.48 -5.25
N ASP A 64 -16.16 -19.08 -4.38
CA ASP A 64 -17.57 -18.75 -4.28
C ASP A 64 -17.74 -17.42 -3.54
N VAL A 65 -18.52 -16.50 -4.11
CA VAL A 65 -18.69 -15.17 -3.55
C VAL A 65 -20.16 -14.74 -3.54
N VAL A 66 -20.62 -14.23 -2.40
CA VAL A 66 -21.95 -13.62 -2.22
C VAL A 66 -21.77 -12.20 -1.71
N GLY A 67 -22.50 -11.24 -2.29
CA GLY A 67 -22.42 -9.82 -1.91
C GLY A 67 -21.32 -9.01 -2.62
N ALA A 68 -20.75 -9.54 -3.71
CA ALA A 68 -19.77 -8.83 -4.55
C ALA A 68 -20.45 -7.83 -5.50
N GLU A 69 -21.11 -6.82 -4.93
CA GLU A 69 -21.77 -5.75 -5.66
C GLU A 69 -21.43 -4.38 -5.08
N LEU A 70 -21.55 -3.34 -5.91
CA LEU A 70 -21.31 -1.97 -5.45
C LEU A 70 -22.27 -1.64 -4.31
N ARG A 71 -21.72 -1.04 -3.26
CA ARG A 71 -22.44 -0.65 -2.04
C ARG A 71 -22.92 -1.78 -1.15
N SER A 72 -22.61 -3.04 -1.46
CA SER A 72 -22.90 -4.13 -0.53
C SER A 72 -22.27 -3.85 0.84
N SER A 73 -23.06 -4.06 1.89
CA SER A 73 -22.65 -3.97 3.30
C SER A 73 -22.19 -5.31 3.86
N SER A 74 -22.41 -6.42 3.14
CA SER A 74 -21.96 -7.75 3.53
C SER A 74 -21.28 -8.47 2.37
N LEU A 75 -20.32 -9.33 2.71
CA LEU A 75 -19.59 -10.13 1.74
C LEU A 75 -19.24 -11.48 2.36
N ARG A 76 -19.52 -12.55 1.64
CA ARG A 76 -19.02 -13.89 1.95
C ARG A 76 -18.14 -14.37 0.81
N LEU A 77 -16.93 -14.82 1.14
CA LEU A 77 -15.98 -15.37 0.18
C LEU A 77 -15.45 -16.71 0.68
N VAL A 78 -15.53 -17.74 -0.16
CA VAL A 78 -15.03 -19.09 0.11
C VAL A 78 -13.99 -19.43 -0.96
N PRO A 79 -12.68 -19.30 -0.68
CA PRO A 79 -11.63 -19.62 -1.63
C PRO A 79 -11.62 -21.13 -1.94
N HIS A 80 -11.31 -21.48 -3.19
CA HIS A 80 -11.15 -22.87 -3.62
C HIS A 80 -9.68 -23.16 -3.95
N THR A 81 -9.25 -22.90 -5.18
CA THR A 81 -7.90 -23.20 -5.65
C THR A 81 -7.20 -21.92 -6.04
N LEU A 82 -6.07 -21.64 -5.39
CA LEU A 82 -5.18 -20.53 -5.73
C LEU A 82 -4.38 -20.88 -6.98
N GLU A 83 -4.56 -20.11 -8.04
CA GLU A 83 -3.91 -20.31 -9.32
C GLU A 83 -3.13 -19.08 -9.75
N GLY A 84 -1.94 -19.31 -10.28
CA GLY A 84 -1.16 -18.30 -10.96
C GLY A 84 -1.56 -18.19 -12.44
N GLY A 85 -1.20 -17.09 -13.08
CA GLY A 85 -1.44 -16.89 -14.50
C GLY A 85 -1.55 -15.42 -14.87
N GLU A 86 -2.17 -15.18 -16.03
CA GLU A 86 -2.39 -13.83 -16.55
C GLU A 86 -3.76 -13.31 -16.10
N TYR A 87 -3.75 -12.15 -15.46
CA TYR A 87 -4.96 -11.50 -14.97
C TYR A 87 -5.00 -10.04 -15.38
N ALA A 88 -6.18 -9.58 -15.77
CA ALA A 88 -6.46 -8.18 -16.04
C ALA A 88 -7.62 -7.70 -15.18
N PHE A 89 -7.38 -6.65 -14.38
CA PHE A 89 -8.38 -6.07 -13.49
C PHE A 89 -8.58 -4.60 -13.80
N GLU A 90 -9.83 -4.15 -13.70
CA GLU A 90 -10.20 -2.76 -13.91
C GLU A 90 -10.95 -2.22 -12.69
N VAL A 91 -10.47 -1.10 -12.15
CA VAL A 91 -11.14 -0.39 -11.06
C VAL A 91 -12.29 0.48 -11.58
N GLY A 92 -12.25 0.90 -12.85
CA GLY A 92 -13.33 1.65 -13.51
C GLY A 92 -13.53 3.09 -12.99
N SER A 93 -12.51 3.68 -12.34
CA SER A 93 -12.47 5.09 -11.89
C SER A 93 -11.06 5.44 -11.36
N ALA A 94 -10.87 6.60 -10.73
CA ALA A 94 -9.66 6.95 -9.98
C ALA A 94 -9.45 6.18 -8.66
N GLY A 95 -10.12 5.03 -8.45
CA GLY A 95 -9.80 4.14 -7.33
C GLY A 95 -8.40 3.55 -7.50
N SER A 96 -7.71 3.29 -6.39
CA SER A 96 -6.29 2.94 -6.44
C SER A 96 -6.04 1.54 -7.04
N ALA A 97 -5.28 1.50 -8.14
CA ALA A 97 -4.76 0.25 -8.70
C ALA A 97 -3.75 -0.42 -7.75
N VAL A 98 -2.96 0.38 -7.02
CA VAL A 98 -1.99 -0.09 -6.03
C VAL A 98 -2.68 -0.84 -4.88
N LEU A 99 -3.83 -0.36 -4.41
CA LEU A 99 -4.58 -1.06 -3.36
C LEU A 99 -5.15 -2.41 -3.83
N VAL A 100 -5.52 -2.53 -5.12
CA VAL A 100 -5.90 -3.82 -5.69
C VAL A 100 -4.67 -4.73 -5.81
N ALA A 101 -3.52 -4.18 -6.25
CA ALA A 101 -2.26 -4.91 -6.29
C ALA A 101 -1.89 -5.48 -4.91
N GLN A 102 -1.96 -4.66 -3.85
CA GLN A 102 -1.70 -5.09 -2.48
C GLN A 102 -2.71 -6.12 -1.95
N THR A 103 -3.90 -6.21 -2.55
CA THR A 103 -4.89 -7.22 -2.18
C THR A 103 -4.53 -8.58 -2.77
N VAL A 104 -4.14 -8.63 -4.04
CA VAL A 104 -3.85 -9.90 -4.74
C VAL A 104 -2.43 -10.41 -4.53
N LEU A 105 -1.47 -9.50 -4.33
CA LEU A 105 -0.04 -9.83 -4.26
C LEU A 105 0.28 -10.89 -3.19
N PRO A 106 -0.22 -10.80 -1.94
CA PRO A 106 0.07 -11.81 -0.92
C PRO A 106 -0.35 -13.21 -1.36
N ALA A 107 -1.50 -13.37 -2.00
CA ALA A 107 -1.96 -14.67 -2.48
C ALA A 107 -1.10 -15.17 -3.65
N LEU A 108 -0.82 -14.32 -4.64
CA LEU A 108 -0.07 -14.73 -5.83
C LEU A 108 1.40 -15.11 -5.55
N LEU A 109 1.96 -14.67 -4.42
CA LEU A 109 3.25 -15.15 -3.94
C LEU A 109 3.25 -16.64 -3.56
N PHE A 110 2.09 -17.23 -3.28
CA PHE A 110 1.94 -18.66 -2.96
C PHE A 110 1.16 -19.43 -4.04
N ALA A 111 1.01 -18.85 -5.22
CA ALA A 111 0.35 -19.51 -6.33
C ALA A 111 1.20 -20.65 -6.90
N ASN A 112 0.57 -21.56 -7.63
CA ASN A 112 1.23 -22.73 -8.24
C ASN A 112 2.20 -22.39 -9.39
N ARG A 113 2.17 -21.16 -9.93
CA ARG A 113 3.05 -20.69 -11.01
C ARG A 113 3.16 -19.17 -11.05
N GLU A 114 4.09 -18.66 -11.85
CA GLU A 114 4.26 -17.22 -12.11
C GLU A 114 2.97 -16.56 -12.59
N SER A 115 2.78 -15.31 -12.16
CA SER A 115 1.61 -14.50 -12.48
C SER A 115 1.99 -13.17 -13.08
N ILE A 116 1.23 -12.74 -14.09
CA ILE A 116 1.30 -11.41 -14.69
C ILE A 116 -0.05 -10.74 -14.44
N VAL A 117 -0.06 -9.66 -13.67
CA VAL A 117 -1.28 -8.96 -13.28
C VAL A 117 -1.24 -7.54 -13.80
N THR A 118 -2.16 -7.24 -14.72
CA THR A 118 -2.42 -5.89 -15.20
C THR A 118 -3.57 -5.27 -14.41
N ILE A 119 -3.40 -4.06 -13.90
CA ILE A 119 -4.45 -3.35 -13.15
C ILE A 119 -4.62 -1.93 -13.68
N GLN A 120 -5.83 -1.62 -14.16
CA GLN A 120 -6.20 -0.28 -14.58
C GLN A 120 -6.93 0.49 -13.47
N GLY A 121 -6.51 1.72 -13.19
CA GLY A 121 -7.07 2.56 -12.14
C GLY A 121 -6.21 3.80 -11.85
N GLY A 122 -6.37 4.38 -10.67
CA GLY A 122 -5.48 5.44 -10.19
C GLY A 122 -4.14 4.88 -9.72
N THR A 123 -3.03 5.32 -10.30
CA THR A 123 -1.66 5.01 -9.84
C THR A 123 -1.16 6.02 -8.81
N HIS A 124 -1.74 7.22 -8.82
CA HIS A 124 -1.46 8.34 -7.93
C HIS A 124 -2.78 8.87 -7.35
N ALA A 125 -3.56 7.96 -6.74
CA ALA A 125 -4.85 8.27 -6.15
C ALA A 125 -4.69 8.92 -4.77
N GLN A 126 -5.60 9.82 -4.41
CA GLN A 126 -5.65 10.37 -3.06
C GLN A 126 -5.99 9.29 -2.03
N TRP A 127 -5.41 9.38 -0.83
CA TRP A 127 -5.65 8.46 0.29
C TRP A 127 -5.26 7.00 0.00
N ALA A 128 -4.32 6.80 -0.91
CA ALA A 128 -3.71 5.52 -1.21
C ALA A 128 -2.20 5.73 -1.44
N PRO A 129 -1.37 4.70 -1.23
CA PRO A 129 0.04 4.77 -1.61
C PRO A 129 0.13 5.00 -3.14
N PRO A 130 0.94 5.97 -3.59
CA PRO A 130 1.26 6.09 -5.01
C PRO A 130 2.11 4.91 -5.47
N PHE A 131 2.14 4.68 -6.78
CA PHE A 131 2.94 3.61 -7.37
C PHE A 131 4.41 3.68 -6.94
N ASP A 132 5.02 4.87 -6.93
CA ASP A 132 6.41 5.06 -6.51
C ASP A 132 6.67 4.66 -5.05
N PHE A 133 5.73 4.89 -4.14
CA PHE A 133 5.84 4.40 -2.76
C PHE A 133 5.84 2.87 -2.74
N PHE A 134 4.90 2.27 -3.46
CA PHE A 134 4.78 0.82 -3.56
C PHE A 134 6.05 0.20 -4.15
N ALA A 135 6.56 0.74 -5.26
CA ALA A 135 7.72 0.22 -5.97
C ALA A 135 9.06 0.47 -5.23
N ASN A 136 9.24 1.64 -4.60
CA ASN A 136 10.53 2.05 -4.03
C ASN A 136 10.64 1.87 -2.51
N CYS A 137 9.50 1.75 -1.80
CA CYS A 137 9.49 1.59 -0.33
C CYS A 137 9.03 0.18 0.08
N PHE A 138 7.88 -0.28 -0.44
CA PHE A 138 7.27 -1.53 0.00
C PHE A 138 7.88 -2.79 -0.67
N LEU A 139 7.92 -2.84 -2.01
CA LEU A 139 8.42 -4.01 -2.74
C LEU A 139 9.88 -4.38 -2.42
N PRO A 140 10.82 -3.44 -2.20
CA PRO A 140 12.19 -3.80 -1.81
C PRO A 140 12.26 -4.49 -0.45
N LEU A 141 11.36 -4.16 0.48
CA LEU A 141 11.26 -4.87 1.76
C LEU A 141 10.67 -6.27 1.58
N LEU A 142 9.66 -6.43 0.73
CA LEU A 142 9.18 -7.77 0.36
C LEU A 142 10.27 -8.62 -0.30
N ALA A 143 11.14 -8.02 -1.13
CA ALA A 143 12.27 -8.73 -1.73
C ALA A 143 13.24 -9.26 -0.66
N ARG A 144 13.51 -8.47 0.39
CA ARG A 144 14.28 -8.94 1.56
C ARG A 144 13.58 -10.06 2.33
N MET A 145 12.25 -10.12 2.25
CA MET A 145 11.43 -11.22 2.76
C MET A 145 11.30 -12.39 1.77
N ASN A 146 12.18 -12.52 0.78
CA ASN A 146 12.18 -13.62 -0.20
C ASN A 146 11.00 -13.59 -1.21
N ALA A 147 10.42 -12.41 -1.47
CA ALA A 147 9.45 -12.22 -2.55
C ALA A 147 10.14 -11.78 -3.85
N SER A 148 9.68 -12.29 -5.00
CA SER A 148 10.17 -11.84 -6.31
C SER A 148 9.04 -11.18 -7.09
N VAL A 149 9.01 -9.85 -7.05
CA VAL A 149 7.98 -9.02 -7.70
C VAL A 149 8.66 -7.94 -8.52
N ASN A 150 8.35 -7.88 -9.81
CA ASN A 150 8.65 -6.72 -10.65
C ASN A 150 7.34 -5.95 -10.87
N ALA A 151 7.36 -4.63 -10.67
CA ALA A 151 6.21 -3.78 -10.94
C ALA A 151 6.60 -2.65 -11.87
N SER A 152 5.78 -2.41 -12.88
CA SER A 152 5.97 -1.33 -13.85
C SER A 152 4.69 -0.52 -14.04
N ILE A 153 4.86 0.76 -14.37
CA ILE A 153 3.78 1.66 -14.73
C ILE A 153 3.76 1.86 -16.24
N GLU A 154 2.64 1.55 -16.88
CA GLU A 154 2.44 1.78 -18.32
C GLU A 154 1.86 3.18 -18.60
N SER A 155 0.95 3.63 -17.74
CA SER A 155 0.35 4.97 -17.80
C SER A 155 0.02 5.46 -16.40
N HIS A 156 0.08 6.78 -16.21
CA HIS A 156 -0.26 7.41 -14.94
C HIS A 156 -1.76 7.67 -14.84
N GLY A 157 -2.28 7.50 -13.63
CA GLY A 157 -3.68 7.80 -13.33
C GLY A 157 -3.79 8.64 -12.09
N PHE A 158 -4.11 9.92 -12.27
CA PHE A 158 -4.31 10.89 -11.19
C PHE A 158 -5.79 11.06 -10.87
N TYR A 159 -6.09 11.36 -9.62
CA TYR A 159 -7.45 11.75 -9.24
C TYR A 159 -7.82 13.11 -9.86
N PRO A 160 -9.07 13.31 -10.37
CA PRO A 160 -10.21 12.40 -10.35
C PRO A 160 -10.37 11.49 -11.58
N ALA A 161 -9.56 11.66 -12.62
CA ALA A 161 -9.74 10.97 -13.90
C ALA A 161 -9.42 9.47 -13.82
N GLY A 162 -8.35 9.09 -13.11
CA GLY A 162 -7.84 7.72 -13.13
C GLY A 162 -7.14 7.43 -14.47
N GLY A 163 -7.43 6.28 -15.08
CA GLY A 163 -6.89 5.93 -16.41
C GLY A 163 -5.42 5.50 -16.44
N GLY A 164 -4.82 5.28 -15.28
CA GLY A 164 -3.50 4.70 -15.16
C GLY A 164 -3.53 3.19 -15.28
N LYS A 165 -2.37 2.59 -15.55
CA LYS A 165 -2.21 1.16 -15.73
C LYS A 165 -0.87 0.71 -15.17
N ILE A 166 -0.90 -0.33 -14.35
CA ILE A 166 0.30 -0.98 -13.80
C ILE A 166 0.31 -2.46 -14.19
N GLU A 167 1.50 -3.01 -14.31
CA GLU A 167 1.75 -4.45 -14.47
C GLU A 167 2.59 -4.94 -13.29
N LEU A 168 2.24 -6.11 -12.74
CA LEU A 168 3.05 -6.85 -11.79
C LEU A 168 3.42 -8.20 -12.37
N ARG A 169 4.70 -8.57 -12.29
CA ARG A 169 5.19 -9.93 -12.55
C ARG A 169 5.63 -10.54 -11.23
N ILE A 170 4.94 -11.60 -10.82
CA ILE A 170 5.04 -12.18 -9.47
C ILE A 170 5.46 -13.64 -9.61
N LYS A 171 6.64 -13.97 -9.07
CA LYS A 171 7.09 -15.36 -8.99
C LYS A 171 6.67 -15.95 -7.63
N PRO A 172 6.16 -17.19 -7.60
CA PRO A 172 5.87 -17.87 -6.35
C PRO A 172 7.11 -18.03 -5.49
N THR A 173 6.89 -18.12 -4.18
CA THR A 173 7.90 -18.41 -3.17
C THR A 173 7.41 -19.54 -2.27
N GLU A 174 8.35 -20.31 -1.71
CA GLU A 174 8.05 -21.37 -0.73
C GLU A 174 7.67 -20.79 0.64
N GLY A 175 7.98 -19.52 0.89
CA GLY A 175 7.75 -18.85 2.16
C GLY A 175 8.36 -17.46 2.20
N LEU A 176 7.72 -16.58 2.98
CA LEU A 176 8.29 -15.28 3.29
C LEU A 176 9.27 -15.40 4.46
N LYS A 177 10.44 -14.78 4.32
CA LYS A 177 11.41 -14.65 5.41
C LYS A 177 11.04 -13.52 6.37
N GLY A 178 11.52 -13.62 7.59
CA GLY A 178 11.35 -12.61 8.63
C GLY A 178 12.03 -11.30 8.26
N LEU A 179 11.51 -10.20 8.78
CA LEU A 179 12.06 -8.86 8.57
C LEU A 179 12.38 -8.19 9.91
N SER A 180 13.63 -7.77 10.12
CA SER A 180 14.01 -6.92 11.26
C SER A 180 14.38 -5.51 10.79
N LEU A 181 13.66 -4.52 11.30
CA LEU A 181 13.80 -3.08 11.05
C LEU A 181 13.66 -2.32 12.38
N VAL A 182 14.61 -2.50 13.29
CA VAL A 182 14.61 -1.84 14.62
C VAL A 182 15.29 -0.47 14.59
N GLU A 183 16.29 -0.31 13.73
CA GLU A 183 17.06 0.92 13.58
C GLU A 183 17.23 1.28 12.12
N ARG A 184 17.39 2.57 11.87
CA ARG A 184 17.74 3.12 10.57
C ARG A 184 19.25 3.03 10.37
N LYS A 185 19.71 2.48 9.24
CA LYS A 185 21.14 2.23 8.98
C LYS A 185 21.65 3.06 7.81
N GLY A 186 22.88 3.54 7.91
CA GLY A 186 23.54 4.31 6.87
C GLY A 186 23.13 5.77 6.83
N GLU A 187 23.66 6.48 5.83
CA GLU A 187 23.42 7.91 5.64
C GLU A 187 22.15 8.17 4.81
N LEU A 188 21.55 9.33 5.06
CA LEU A 188 20.37 9.78 4.33
C LEU A 188 20.72 10.06 2.87
N ARG A 189 20.02 9.38 1.96
CA ARG A 189 19.99 9.68 0.53
C ARG A 189 18.63 10.27 0.16
N THR A 190 18.62 11.49 -0.35
CA THR A 190 17.39 12.20 -0.70
C THR A 190 17.18 12.28 -2.19
N GLU A 191 15.94 12.07 -2.62
CA GLU A 191 15.48 12.32 -3.98
C GLU A 191 14.13 13.03 -3.91
N VAL A 192 13.95 14.08 -4.71
CA VAL A 192 12.74 14.89 -4.78
C VAL A 192 12.29 14.91 -6.22
N ARG A 193 11.15 14.27 -6.49
CA ARG A 193 10.55 14.20 -7.83
C ARG A 193 9.19 14.89 -7.82
N SER A 194 8.99 15.85 -8.72
CA SER A 194 7.66 16.38 -9.03
C SER A 194 7.21 15.89 -10.41
N LEU A 195 6.15 15.08 -10.44
CA LEU A 195 5.55 14.58 -11.67
C LEU A 195 4.41 15.50 -12.09
N VAL A 196 4.43 15.89 -13.36
CA VAL A 196 3.49 16.86 -13.93
C VAL A 196 2.83 16.27 -15.18
N ALA A 197 1.51 16.21 -15.21
CA ALA A 197 0.72 15.71 -16.35
C ALA A 197 -0.33 16.75 -16.77
N ASP A 198 -0.39 17.09 -18.06
CA ASP A 198 -1.34 18.04 -18.67
C ASP A 198 -1.55 19.37 -17.92
N ILE A 199 -0.50 19.86 -17.25
CA ILE A 199 -0.44 21.17 -16.60
C ILE A 199 0.95 21.79 -16.82
N PRO A 200 1.16 23.10 -16.57
CA PRO A 200 2.45 23.74 -16.79
C PRO A 200 3.58 23.14 -15.94
N MET A 201 4.74 22.88 -16.56
CA MET A 201 5.97 22.41 -15.89
C MET A 201 6.39 23.29 -14.70
N SER A 202 6.10 24.59 -14.78
CA SER A 202 6.36 25.56 -13.71
C SER A 202 5.63 25.27 -12.40
N VAL A 203 4.65 24.37 -12.39
CA VAL A 203 4.07 23.85 -11.15
C VAL A 203 5.12 23.02 -10.41
N GLY A 204 5.66 21.98 -11.05
CA GLY A 204 6.63 21.09 -10.42
C GLY A 204 7.98 21.77 -10.12
N GLU A 205 8.42 22.68 -10.98
CA GLU A 205 9.64 23.47 -10.74
C GLU A 205 9.53 24.30 -9.45
N ARG A 206 8.37 24.94 -9.22
CA ARG A 206 8.11 25.69 -7.98
C ARG A 206 8.04 24.79 -6.75
N GLU A 207 7.53 23.57 -6.89
CA GLU A 207 7.52 22.60 -5.80
C GLU A 207 8.94 22.21 -5.38
N CYS A 208 9.76 21.81 -6.36
CA CYS A 208 11.16 21.47 -6.16
C CYS A 208 11.96 22.66 -5.58
N ASP A 209 11.79 23.87 -6.11
CA ASP A 209 12.51 25.05 -5.64
C ASP A 209 12.18 25.41 -4.18
N ILE A 210 10.91 25.31 -3.77
CA ILE A 210 10.52 25.53 -2.37
C ILE A 210 11.16 24.51 -1.44
N ILE A 211 11.22 23.25 -1.84
CA ILE A 211 11.83 22.19 -1.02
C ILE A 211 13.34 22.45 -0.94
N ARG A 212 14.00 22.66 -2.08
CA ARG A 212 15.44 22.96 -2.18
C ARG A 212 15.87 24.11 -1.29
N ARG A 213 15.17 25.26 -1.34
CA ARG A 213 15.47 26.42 -0.49
C ARG A 213 15.30 26.14 1.01
N LYS A 214 14.45 25.19 1.39
CA LYS A 214 14.15 24.85 2.80
C LYS A 214 14.97 23.70 3.37
N THR A 215 15.68 22.97 2.53
CA THR A 215 16.51 21.83 2.93
C THR A 215 17.99 22.07 2.70
N GLY A 216 18.36 22.86 1.69
CA GLY A 216 19.76 23.02 1.30
C GLY A 216 20.37 21.75 0.70
N TRP A 217 19.55 20.75 0.32
CA TRP A 217 20.04 19.53 -0.33
C TRP A 217 20.64 19.83 -1.70
N HIS A 218 21.52 18.94 -2.16
CA HIS A 218 22.23 19.09 -3.42
C HIS A 218 21.24 19.25 -4.60
N PRO A 219 21.51 20.12 -5.59
CA PRO A 219 20.62 20.32 -6.74
C PRO A 219 20.25 19.04 -7.49
N ASP A 220 21.18 18.09 -7.59
CA ASP A 220 20.97 16.80 -8.29
C ASP A 220 19.93 15.90 -7.61
N CYS A 221 19.52 16.20 -6.37
CA CYS A 221 18.43 15.50 -5.72
C CYS A 221 17.06 15.89 -6.28
N PHE A 222 16.94 16.92 -7.13
CA PHE A 222 15.67 17.49 -7.55
C PHE A 222 15.42 17.26 -9.04
N GLU A 223 14.28 16.66 -9.35
CA GLU A 223 13.83 16.45 -10.72
C GLU A 223 12.36 16.87 -10.87
N THR A 224 12.06 17.63 -11.91
CA THR A 224 10.69 17.84 -12.38
C THR A 224 10.50 17.07 -13.67
N ARG A 225 9.53 16.17 -13.69
CA ARG A 225 9.35 15.22 -14.80
C ARG A 225 7.96 15.37 -15.44
N PRO A 226 7.89 15.65 -16.75
CA PRO A 226 6.63 15.59 -17.48
C PRO A 226 6.19 14.13 -17.66
N ILE A 227 4.90 13.89 -17.56
CA ILE A 227 4.27 12.59 -17.81
C ILE A 227 3.59 12.61 -19.16
N GLU A 228 4.09 11.79 -20.09
CA GLU A 228 3.57 11.72 -21.47
C GLU A 228 2.26 10.94 -21.57
N LYS A 229 2.12 9.87 -20.78
CA LYS A 229 0.94 8.98 -20.79
C LYS A 229 0.21 9.09 -19.47
N SER A 230 -0.87 9.88 -19.46
CA SER A 230 -1.74 10.07 -18.31
C SER A 230 -3.21 9.98 -18.71
N GLY A 231 -4.08 9.50 -17.82
CA GLY A 231 -5.53 9.54 -18.00
C GLY A 231 -6.15 10.93 -17.80
N GLY A 232 -5.33 11.96 -17.57
CA GLY A 232 -5.75 13.35 -17.41
C GLY A 232 -4.73 14.20 -16.62
N PRO A 233 -5.09 15.45 -16.27
CA PRO A 233 -4.19 16.34 -15.56
C PRO A 233 -3.86 15.83 -14.16
N GLY A 234 -2.63 16.06 -13.75
CA GLY A 234 -2.09 15.46 -12.53
C GLY A 234 -0.83 16.14 -12.04
N ASN A 235 -0.65 16.13 -10.73
CA ASN A 235 0.55 16.62 -10.08
C ASN A 235 0.79 15.88 -8.77
N VAL A 236 2.03 15.42 -8.58
CA VAL A 236 2.48 14.89 -7.30
C VAL A 236 3.95 15.27 -7.10
N VAL A 237 4.26 15.83 -5.93
CA VAL A 237 5.64 15.97 -5.45
C VAL A 237 5.93 14.90 -4.41
N MET A 238 7.05 14.23 -4.56
CA MET A 238 7.47 13.12 -3.73
C MET A 238 8.86 13.41 -3.18
N ILE A 239 9.05 13.15 -1.89
CA ILE A 239 10.35 13.27 -1.21
C ILE A 239 10.69 11.88 -0.69
N GLN A 240 11.65 11.24 -1.34
CA GLN A 240 12.19 9.95 -0.94
C GLN A 240 13.34 10.16 0.05
N CYS A 241 13.29 9.43 1.16
CA CYS A 241 14.33 9.38 2.19
C CYS A 241 14.85 7.94 2.27
N GLY A 242 15.92 7.67 1.51
CA GLY A 242 16.58 6.38 1.45
C GLY A 242 17.68 6.22 2.49
N PHE A 243 17.76 5.03 3.05
CA PHE A 243 18.79 4.54 3.96
C PHE A 243 19.22 3.14 3.50
N ASP A 244 20.24 2.55 4.10
CA ASP A 244 20.80 1.27 3.63
C ASP A 244 19.84 0.10 3.80
N ASN A 245 18.94 0.19 4.79
CA ASN A 245 18.01 -0.87 5.11
C ASN A 245 16.53 -0.50 4.87
N VAL A 246 16.21 0.76 4.56
CA VAL A 246 14.83 1.19 4.38
C VAL A 246 14.75 2.45 3.54
N THR A 247 13.68 2.56 2.77
CA THR A 247 13.32 3.79 2.05
C THR A 247 11.91 4.17 2.49
N GLU A 248 11.72 5.46 2.74
CA GLU A 248 10.43 6.07 3.03
C GLU A 248 10.15 7.20 2.06
N MET A 249 8.87 7.55 1.92
CA MET A 249 8.46 8.57 0.96
C MET A 249 7.28 9.39 1.48
N ALA A 250 7.49 10.71 1.55
CA ALA A 250 6.42 11.67 1.79
C ALA A 250 5.88 12.21 0.48
N THR A 251 4.57 12.44 0.39
CA THR A 251 3.94 12.86 -0.87
C THR A 251 3.01 14.06 -0.70
N GLY A 252 2.98 14.90 -1.74
CA GLY A 252 2.09 16.04 -1.86
C GLY A 252 1.33 15.98 -3.18
N PHE A 253 0.03 15.74 -3.12
CA PHE A 253 -0.83 15.72 -4.32
C PHE A 253 -1.38 17.11 -4.64
N GLY A 254 -1.20 17.53 -5.89
CA GLY A 254 -1.80 18.75 -6.42
C GLY A 254 -3.32 18.69 -6.42
N ARG A 255 -3.97 19.84 -6.25
CA ARG A 255 -5.43 19.99 -6.29
C ARG A 255 -5.80 21.30 -6.96
N VAL A 256 -6.92 21.32 -7.65
CA VAL A 256 -7.47 22.54 -8.25
C VAL A 256 -7.63 23.62 -7.16
N GLY A 257 -7.12 24.81 -7.44
CA GLY A 257 -7.16 25.95 -6.51
C GLY A 257 -6.11 25.93 -5.38
N VAL A 258 -5.27 24.90 -5.29
CA VAL A 258 -4.20 24.82 -4.29
C VAL A 258 -2.87 25.19 -4.92
N ARG A 259 -2.15 26.13 -4.29
CA ARG A 259 -0.82 26.57 -4.72
C ARG A 259 0.23 25.46 -4.59
N ALA A 260 1.08 25.31 -5.61
CA ALA A 260 2.23 24.39 -5.66
C ALA A 260 3.09 24.45 -4.39
N GLU A 261 3.40 25.65 -3.91
CA GLU A 261 4.25 25.87 -2.74
C GLU A 261 3.60 25.32 -1.45
N ARG A 262 2.26 25.28 -1.38
CA ARG A 262 1.54 24.68 -0.25
C ARG A 262 1.61 23.15 -0.30
N VAL A 263 1.51 22.57 -1.50
CA VAL A 263 1.65 21.13 -1.71
C VAL A 263 3.05 20.67 -1.30
N ALA A 264 4.08 21.34 -1.81
CA ALA A 264 5.48 21.08 -1.49
C ALA A 264 5.81 21.21 0.00
N ARG A 265 5.28 22.26 0.67
CA ARG A 265 5.47 22.42 2.13
C ARG A 265 4.80 21.32 2.93
N SER A 266 3.66 20.79 2.47
CA SER A 266 2.99 19.68 3.15
C SER A 266 3.82 18.41 3.07
N ALA A 267 4.30 18.05 1.88
CA ALA A 267 5.19 16.90 1.68
C ALA A 267 6.49 17.04 2.50
N LEU A 268 7.10 18.23 2.48
CA LEU A 268 8.32 18.49 3.24
C LEU A 268 8.12 18.40 4.76
N ARG A 269 6.97 18.85 5.27
CA ARG A 269 6.66 18.73 6.70
C ARG A 269 6.58 17.26 7.11
N GLU A 270 5.96 16.42 6.30
CA GLU A 270 5.85 14.98 6.56
C GLU A 270 7.22 14.30 6.48
N ALA A 271 8.03 14.60 5.46
CA ALA A 271 9.40 14.10 5.37
C ALA A 271 10.25 14.50 6.58
N LYS A 272 10.19 15.78 7.00
CA LYS A 272 10.91 16.25 8.19
C LYS A 272 10.44 15.57 9.47
N ALA A 273 9.14 15.31 9.62
CA ALA A 273 8.60 14.59 10.77
C ALA A 273 9.12 13.14 10.83
N TYR A 274 9.16 12.44 9.69
CA TYR A 274 9.75 11.10 9.60
C TYR A 274 11.27 11.11 9.90
N LEU A 275 12.01 12.07 9.35
CA LEU A 275 13.44 12.17 9.61
C LEU A 275 13.73 12.41 11.09
N ALA A 276 12.96 13.31 11.72
CA ALA A 276 13.10 13.68 13.13
C ALA A 276 12.70 12.58 14.11
N SER A 277 11.80 11.67 13.75
CA SER A 277 11.36 10.60 14.65
C SER A 277 12.42 9.51 14.86
N GLY A 278 13.47 9.44 14.04
CA GLY A 278 14.57 8.48 14.17
C GLY A 278 14.19 7.01 13.87
N VAL A 279 12.91 6.67 13.78
CA VAL A 279 12.45 5.31 13.49
C VAL A 279 12.78 4.89 12.05
N PRO A 280 12.99 3.59 11.79
CA PRO A 280 13.20 3.08 10.43
C PRO A 280 11.91 2.97 9.61
N VAL A 281 10.76 2.71 10.24
CA VAL A 281 9.49 2.49 9.52
C VAL A 281 8.53 3.62 9.81
N GLY A 282 8.14 4.38 8.78
CA GLY A 282 7.13 5.42 8.88
C GLY A 282 5.72 4.84 9.05
N ASN A 283 4.76 5.73 9.36
CA ASN A 283 3.40 5.32 9.72
C ASN A 283 2.67 4.53 8.61
N TYR A 284 2.86 4.90 7.34
CA TYR A 284 2.20 4.22 6.21
C TYR A 284 2.85 2.88 5.86
N LEU A 285 4.17 2.77 5.98
CA LEU A 285 4.86 1.50 5.73
C LEU A 285 4.60 0.51 6.85
N ALA A 286 4.44 0.99 8.09
CA ALA A 286 4.11 0.15 9.24
C ALA A 286 2.82 -0.66 9.02
N ASP A 287 1.75 -0.03 8.53
CA ASP A 287 0.50 -0.77 8.28
C ASP A 287 0.64 -1.79 7.13
N GLN A 288 1.47 -1.48 6.13
CA GLN A 288 1.69 -2.35 4.96
C GLN A 288 2.58 -3.55 5.29
N LEU A 289 3.52 -3.41 6.23
CA LEU A 289 4.42 -4.51 6.65
C LEU A 289 3.75 -5.55 7.54
N LEU A 290 2.64 -5.22 8.22
CA LEU A 290 1.95 -6.15 9.12
C LEU A 290 1.48 -7.42 8.40
N LEU A 291 0.87 -7.30 7.22
CA LEU A 291 0.37 -8.45 6.46
C LEU A 291 1.47 -9.43 6.05
N PRO A 292 2.53 -9.02 5.32
CA PRO A 292 3.61 -9.95 4.95
C PRO A 292 4.35 -10.46 6.19
N SER A 293 4.49 -9.65 7.25
CA SER A 293 5.10 -10.11 8.50
C SER A 293 4.29 -11.21 9.18
N GLY A 294 2.96 -11.07 9.22
CA GLY A 294 2.08 -12.11 9.76
C GLY A 294 2.06 -13.38 8.90
N ILE A 295 2.11 -13.23 7.57
CA ILE A 295 2.22 -14.37 6.65
C ILE A 295 3.56 -15.09 6.83
N ALA A 296 4.67 -14.37 7.07
CA ALA A 296 5.97 -14.99 7.35
C ALA A 296 5.93 -15.90 8.58
N VAL A 297 5.11 -15.60 9.59
CA VAL A 297 4.94 -16.48 10.77
C VAL A 297 4.42 -17.87 10.39
N LEU A 298 3.63 -18.00 9.30
CA LEU A 298 3.20 -19.30 8.78
C LEU A 298 4.37 -20.17 8.31
N SER A 299 5.50 -19.56 7.98
CA SER A 299 6.77 -20.20 7.65
C SER A 299 7.73 -20.27 8.85
N ASN A 300 7.25 -20.08 10.09
CA ASN A 300 8.03 -19.97 11.33
C ASN A 300 9.05 -18.82 11.34
N GLU A 301 8.81 -17.80 10.54
CA GLU A 301 9.69 -16.65 10.40
C GLU A 301 9.19 -15.46 11.23
N ARG A 302 10.08 -14.85 12.01
CA ARG A 302 9.73 -13.76 12.93
C ARG A 302 10.04 -12.41 12.30
N SER A 303 9.17 -11.44 12.55
CA SER A 303 9.39 -10.07 12.08
C SER A 303 9.30 -9.07 13.22
N GLU A 304 10.12 -8.04 13.16
CA GLU A 304 10.08 -6.92 14.10
C GLU A 304 10.40 -5.60 13.40
N PHE A 305 9.69 -4.54 13.80
CA PHE A 305 10.02 -3.21 13.34
C PHE A 305 9.72 -2.15 14.40
N ARG A 306 10.41 -1.01 14.29
CA ARG A 306 10.15 0.18 15.11
C ARG A 306 9.56 1.29 14.25
N THR A 307 8.49 1.89 14.74
CA THR A 307 7.74 2.95 14.05
C THR A 307 7.27 4.03 15.05
N THR A 308 6.58 5.05 14.56
CA THR A 308 5.90 6.03 15.42
C THR A 308 4.64 5.43 16.04
N LYS A 309 3.89 6.20 16.85
CA LYS A 309 2.57 5.79 17.35
C LYS A 309 1.72 5.14 16.26
N LEU A 310 1.17 3.96 16.55
CA LEU A 310 0.40 3.17 15.59
C LEU A 310 -0.87 3.91 15.15
N SER A 311 -1.04 4.02 13.84
CA SER A 311 -2.30 4.47 13.26
C SER A 311 -3.44 3.51 13.54
N LEU A 312 -4.66 4.00 13.37
CA LEU A 312 -5.86 3.16 13.43
C LEU A 312 -5.86 2.07 12.33
N HIS A 313 -5.21 2.32 11.18
CA HIS A 313 -4.95 1.30 10.17
C HIS A 313 -4.11 0.15 10.72
N CYS A 314 -2.97 0.44 11.35
CA CYS A 314 -2.10 -0.56 11.97
C CYS A 314 -2.88 -1.40 13.00
N GLN A 315 -3.60 -0.74 13.91
CA GLN A 315 -4.37 -1.41 14.96
C GLN A 315 -5.45 -2.33 14.36
N THR A 316 -6.18 -1.85 13.35
CA THR A 316 -7.19 -2.67 12.64
C THR A 316 -6.54 -3.89 11.98
N HIS A 317 -5.35 -3.73 11.42
CA HIS A 317 -4.64 -4.79 10.71
C HIS A 317 -4.14 -5.89 11.68
N ILE A 318 -3.62 -5.49 12.84
CA ILE A 318 -3.23 -6.41 13.94
C ILE A 318 -4.43 -7.27 14.36
N GLU A 319 -5.60 -6.66 14.56
CA GLU A 319 -6.81 -7.41 14.92
C GLU A 319 -7.23 -8.39 13.83
N VAL A 320 -7.17 -8.00 12.56
CA VAL A 320 -7.47 -8.92 11.45
C VAL A 320 -6.49 -10.10 11.43
N LEU A 321 -5.19 -9.86 11.61
CA LEU A 321 -4.19 -10.93 11.65
C LEU A 321 -4.49 -11.94 12.74
N ARG A 322 -4.80 -11.48 13.97
CA ARG A 322 -5.18 -12.34 15.10
C ARG A 322 -6.44 -13.19 14.85
N ARG A 323 -7.33 -12.76 13.95
CA ARG A 323 -8.52 -13.56 13.58
C ARG A 323 -8.19 -14.71 12.64
N PHE A 324 -7.24 -14.50 11.74
CA PHE A 324 -6.89 -15.46 10.69
C PHE A 324 -5.77 -16.41 11.09
N LEU A 325 -4.77 -15.90 11.81
CA LEU A 325 -3.51 -16.58 12.04
C LEU A 325 -3.31 -16.85 13.53
N ASP A 326 -2.71 -17.99 13.85
CA ASP A 326 -2.25 -18.30 15.21
C ASP A 326 -0.83 -17.74 15.38
N LEU A 327 -0.75 -16.51 15.90
CA LEU A 327 0.50 -15.78 16.07
C LEU A 327 0.43 -14.86 17.29
N ASP A 328 1.60 -14.53 17.86
CA ASP A 328 1.75 -13.51 18.88
C ASP A 328 2.13 -12.18 18.24
N ILE A 329 1.39 -11.11 18.57
CA ILE A 329 1.74 -9.74 18.20
C ILE A 329 1.96 -8.94 19.47
N GLN A 330 3.22 -8.56 19.67
CA GLN A 330 3.62 -7.69 20.77
C GLN A 330 3.78 -6.26 20.26
N VAL A 331 3.13 -5.32 20.94
CA VAL A 331 3.23 -3.89 20.68
C VAL A 331 3.72 -3.23 21.97
N ARG A 332 4.88 -2.59 21.92
CA ARG A 332 5.49 -1.92 23.07
C ARG A 332 5.82 -0.48 22.73
N GLU A 333 5.35 0.45 23.56
CA GLU A 333 5.79 1.84 23.54
C GLU A 333 7.15 1.95 24.26
N ASN A 334 8.07 2.69 23.65
CA ASN A 334 9.42 2.91 24.12
C ASN A 334 9.52 4.28 24.82
N GLU A 335 10.62 4.53 25.53
CA GLU A 335 10.85 5.79 26.26
C GLU A 335 10.96 7.02 25.34
N ASP A 336 11.26 6.81 24.05
CA ASP A 336 11.37 7.86 23.02
C ASP A 336 10.04 8.07 22.25
N ASP A 337 8.91 7.64 22.80
CA ASP A 337 7.56 7.65 22.19
C ASP A 337 7.44 6.85 20.88
N SER A 338 8.47 6.10 20.50
CA SER A 338 8.40 5.16 19.39
C SER A 338 7.70 3.87 19.83
N VAL A 339 7.22 3.10 18.86
CA VAL A 339 6.55 1.82 19.09
C VAL A 339 7.33 0.71 18.41
N SER A 340 7.66 -0.32 19.17
CA SER A 340 8.19 -1.59 18.67
C SER A 340 7.05 -2.58 18.46
N VAL A 341 7.00 -3.18 17.27
CA VAL A 341 6.05 -4.23 16.90
C VAL A 341 6.83 -5.51 16.61
N LYS A 342 6.43 -6.63 17.21
CA LYS A 342 6.99 -7.97 16.96
C LYS A 342 5.89 -8.95 16.60
N LEU A 343 6.14 -9.79 15.61
CA LEU A 343 5.25 -10.86 15.15
C LEU A 343 6.03 -12.17 15.19
N SER A 344 5.50 -13.17 15.90
CA SER A 344 6.13 -14.49 16.08
C SER A 344 5.13 -15.61 16.24
#